data_AF-A0AA43CW74-F1
#
_entry.id   AF-A0AA43CW74-F1
#
_cell.length_a   1.000
_cell.length_b   1.000
_cell.length_c   1.000
_cell.angle_alpha   90.00
_cell.angle_beta   90.00
_cell.angle_gamma   90.00
#
_symmetry.space_group_name_H-M   'P 1'
#
loop_
_entity.id
_entity.type
_entity.pdbx_description
1 polymer ?
#
loop_
_entity_poly.entity_id
_entity_poly.type
_entity_poly.pdbx_seq_one_letter_code
_entity_poly.pdbx_strand_id
1 'polypeptide(L)'
;QQADPERAEELRTIAETCRRVPAHKPRTFREAIQMYWFVHLGTITELNGWDAMNPGHFDQHLAPFYEAEAAAGNLTREQAKELLCCFWIKVNNQPAPPKVGITARESGTYNDFTNINIGGITPEGHDGVSEVSYIMLEVIEELHILQPGSSVHVSEKTPDEFLQAACKVIRQGHGYPSVFNPDVYMQELLRQGKSPRDAREGGCSGCIEVGAFGKEAFLLTGYLNVPKVLEVTLNNGIDPVSGNQVGIRTGNPREFTRYSELYEAFLKQLNFIVDTKIRVSNYIDRMFARYAPAPFLSVVIEDCISKGRDYYNGGPRYNTNYIQCTGLGTVTDSLSVLKKHVFEEQNFSMDRILDAVAKNFEGEEFLRQTVLNRTPFFGNDNDEADEIAQRVYADLFAAIDGKPNTRGECFHLNMLSTTCHIYFGKVMGATPNGRFAGKSISDGTSPSHGADTHGPSAVVHSLTKLDHTLSGGTLLNQRFLPSLLRREKDIVKLGQLIRTYFKLGGHHIQFNIVDTATLKAAQKCPEDYKDLLVRMAGYSDYFNDMNADLQQEIIERTENESL
;
A
#
# COMPACT_ATOMS: atom_id res chain seq x y z
N GLN A 1 36.93 -28.52 9.00
CA GLN A 1 38.07 -28.00 8.22
C GLN A 1 37.54 -27.68 6.84
N GLN A 2 37.76 -26.45 6.37
CA GLN A 2 37.40 -26.03 5.01
C GLN A 2 38.70 -26.02 4.19
N ALA A 3 38.68 -26.63 3.00
CA ALA A 3 39.85 -26.82 2.15
C ALA A 3 40.14 -25.59 1.29
N ASP A 4 39.10 -24.83 0.93
CA ASP A 4 39.22 -23.54 0.24
C ASP A 4 39.64 -22.44 1.23
N PRO A 5 40.82 -21.81 1.06
CA PRO A 5 41.31 -20.76 1.95
C PRO A 5 40.41 -19.53 2.05
N GLU A 6 39.78 -19.12 0.95
CA GLU A 6 38.91 -17.94 0.91
C GLU A 6 37.64 -18.21 1.70
N ARG A 7 36.98 -19.33 1.40
CA ARG A 7 35.80 -19.77 2.15
C ARG A 7 36.11 -20.05 3.62
N ALA A 8 37.32 -20.53 3.94
CA ALA A 8 37.73 -20.73 5.33
C ALA A 8 37.80 -19.39 6.08
N GLU A 9 38.27 -18.33 5.44
CA GLU A 9 38.32 -17.00 6.04
C GLU A 9 36.94 -16.39 6.21
N GLU A 10 36.08 -16.47 5.20
CA GLU A 10 34.67 -16.04 5.32
C GLU A 10 33.98 -16.70 6.51
N LEU A 11 34.17 -18.02 6.72
CA LEU A 11 33.61 -18.75 7.85
C LEU A 11 34.17 -18.28 9.20
N ARG A 12 35.45 -17.88 9.27
CA ARG A 12 36.02 -17.26 10.48
C ARG A 12 35.40 -15.90 10.74
N THR A 13 35.26 -15.07 9.71
CA THR A 13 34.60 -13.76 9.82
C THR A 13 33.14 -13.90 10.27
N ILE A 14 32.40 -14.87 9.72
CA ILE A 14 31.03 -15.19 10.16
C ILE A 14 31.03 -15.60 11.64
N ALA A 15 31.92 -16.52 12.04
CA ALA A 15 32.00 -16.96 13.43
C ALA A 15 32.35 -15.81 14.39
N GLU A 16 33.24 -14.90 14.01
CA GLU A 16 33.54 -13.70 14.79
C GLU A 16 32.32 -12.78 14.90
N THR A 17 31.66 -12.50 13.76
CA THR A 17 30.44 -11.68 13.70
C THR A 17 29.35 -12.24 14.62
N CYS A 18 29.06 -13.55 14.55
CA CYS A 18 28.03 -14.20 15.35
C CYS A 18 28.38 -14.32 16.84
N ARG A 19 29.67 -14.33 17.21
CA ARG A 19 30.08 -14.26 18.62
C ARG A 19 29.86 -12.86 19.20
N ARG A 20 29.76 -11.85 18.35
CA ARG A 20 29.52 -10.45 18.74
C ARG A 20 28.02 -10.13 18.78
N VAL A 21 27.30 -10.32 17.69
CA VAL A 21 25.88 -9.95 17.54
C VAL A 21 24.98 -11.19 17.56
N PRO A 22 23.78 -11.14 18.18
CA PRO A 22 23.11 -9.95 18.73
C PRO A 22 23.40 -9.69 20.22
N ALA A 23 24.31 -10.44 20.85
CA ALA A 23 24.60 -10.29 22.29
C ALA A 23 25.19 -8.91 22.67
N HIS A 24 25.87 -8.26 21.74
CA HIS A 24 26.45 -6.93 21.89
C HIS A 24 26.13 -6.03 20.70
N LYS A 25 26.30 -4.72 20.87
CA LYS A 25 26.13 -3.75 19.77
C LYS A 25 27.10 -4.04 18.61
N PRO A 26 26.65 -3.87 17.35
CA PRO A 26 27.52 -4.00 16.18
C PRO A 26 28.60 -2.91 16.17
N ARG A 27 29.73 -3.23 15.52
CA ARG A 27 30.90 -2.36 15.36
C ARG A 27 31.20 -2.06 13.89
N THR A 28 30.77 -2.94 12.99
CA THR A 28 31.04 -2.90 11.55
C THR A 28 29.73 -2.98 10.77
N PHE A 29 29.78 -2.62 9.49
CA PHE A 29 28.70 -2.71 8.53
C PHE A 29 28.15 -4.15 8.43
N ARG A 30 29.06 -5.14 8.36
CA ARG A 30 28.70 -6.58 8.39
C ARG A 30 27.99 -6.96 9.69
N GLU A 31 28.51 -6.53 10.85
CA GLU A 31 27.87 -6.81 12.14
C GLU A 31 26.50 -6.15 12.26
N ALA A 32 26.29 -4.94 11.71
CA ALA A 32 25.01 -4.24 11.72
C ALA A 32 23.95 -4.97 10.88
N ILE A 33 24.30 -5.41 9.66
CA ILE A 33 23.42 -6.22 8.81
C ILE A 33 23.09 -7.56 9.50
N GLN A 34 24.10 -8.24 10.05
CA GLN A 34 23.91 -9.53 10.70
C GLN A 34 23.08 -9.42 12.00
N MET A 35 23.25 -8.34 12.77
CA MET A 35 22.42 -8.01 13.93
C MET A 35 20.95 -7.89 13.52
N TYR A 36 20.66 -7.05 12.52
CA TYR A 36 19.30 -6.90 12.01
C TYR A 36 18.72 -8.24 11.56
N TRP A 37 19.47 -9.02 10.77
CA TRP A 37 19.01 -10.32 10.28
C TRP A 37 18.67 -11.30 11.41
N PHE A 38 19.46 -11.35 12.48
CA PHE A 38 19.15 -12.19 13.65
C PHE A 38 17.91 -11.73 14.41
N VAL A 39 17.72 -10.42 14.55
CA VAL A 39 16.52 -9.87 15.20
C VAL A 39 15.29 -10.14 14.33
N HIS A 40 15.37 -9.92 13.01
CA HIS A 40 14.31 -10.24 12.06
C HIS A 40 13.88 -11.71 12.19
N LEU A 41 14.82 -12.64 12.16
CA LEU A 41 14.53 -14.08 12.35
C LEU A 41 13.88 -14.37 13.71
N GLY A 42 14.35 -13.74 14.80
CA GLY A 42 13.75 -13.92 16.12
C GLY A 42 12.29 -13.46 16.16
N THR A 43 11.98 -12.32 15.55
CA THR A 43 10.62 -11.77 15.47
C THR A 43 9.67 -12.68 14.68
N ILE A 44 10.05 -13.07 13.46
CA ILE A 44 9.16 -13.87 12.59
C ILE A 44 9.01 -15.33 13.02
N THR A 45 9.90 -15.82 13.89
CA THR A 45 9.80 -17.18 14.45
C THR A 45 9.14 -17.21 15.82
N GLU A 46 9.10 -16.08 16.55
CA GLU A 46 8.31 -15.94 17.77
C GLU A 46 6.81 -16.06 17.47
N LEU A 47 6.33 -15.28 16.50
CA LEU A 47 4.95 -15.29 16.03
C LEU A 47 4.91 -15.10 14.52
N ASN A 48 3.87 -15.65 13.89
CA ASN A 48 3.52 -15.34 12.51
C ASN A 48 2.78 -13.99 12.45
N GLY A 49 3.51 -12.89 12.69
CA GLY A 49 3.02 -11.52 12.58
C GLY A 49 2.88 -11.09 11.11
N TRP A 50 2.07 -10.06 10.86
CA TRP A 50 1.97 -9.45 9.53
C TRP A 50 3.27 -8.70 9.17
N ASP A 51 3.59 -8.69 7.89
CA ASP A 51 4.67 -7.92 7.26
C ASP A 51 6.08 -8.21 7.79
N ALA A 52 6.29 -9.44 8.28
CA ALA A 52 7.55 -9.91 8.85
C ALA A 52 8.13 -8.89 9.87
N MET A 53 9.35 -8.40 9.62
CA MET A 53 9.94 -7.26 10.31
C MET A 53 10.61 -6.36 9.28
N ASN A 54 10.40 -5.06 9.40
CA ASN A 54 10.88 -4.04 8.46
C ASN A 54 12.09 -3.30 9.07
N PRO A 55 13.19 -3.08 8.33
CA PRO A 55 14.36 -2.36 8.85
C PRO A 55 14.19 -0.84 8.85
N GLY A 56 13.12 -0.31 8.25
CA GLY A 56 12.89 1.13 8.08
C GLY A 56 13.93 1.77 7.15
N HIS A 57 14.46 2.94 7.55
CA HIS A 57 15.52 3.67 6.86
C HIS A 57 16.88 2.98 7.02
N PHE A 58 17.00 1.79 6.41
CA PHE A 58 18.15 0.90 6.59
C PHE A 58 19.43 1.52 6.04
N ASP A 59 19.34 2.34 4.99
CA ASP A 59 20.45 3.12 4.47
C ASP A 59 21.00 4.10 5.50
N GLN A 60 20.14 4.84 6.20
CA GLN A 60 20.53 5.76 7.26
C GLN A 60 21.11 5.03 8.48
N HIS A 61 20.56 3.86 8.84
CA HIS A 61 21.10 3.04 9.93
C HIS A 61 22.52 2.52 9.62
N LEU A 62 22.80 2.22 8.35
CA LEU A 62 24.06 1.63 7.91
C LEU A 62 25.12 2.66 7.51
N ALA A 63 24.72 3.86 7.09
CA ALA A 63 25.62 4.92 6.63
C ALA A 63 26.77 5.23 7.62
N PRO A 64 26.53 5.38 8.94
CA PRO A 64 27.63 5.63 9.89
C PRO A 64 28.67 4.51 9.94
N PHE A 65 28.27 3.25 9.75
CA PHE A 65 29.21 2.12 9.72
C PHE A 65 30.00 2.11 8.41
N TYR A 66 29.32 2.32 7.29
CA TYR A 66 29.94 2.39 5.96
C TYR A 66 30.98 3.51 5.90
N GLU A 67 30.62 4.72 6.29
CA GLU A 67 31.49 5.90 6.22
C GLU A 67 32.75 5.72 7.08
N ALA A 68 32.59 5.20 8.31
CA ALA A 68 33.71 4.97 9.21
C ALA A 68 34.69 3.91 8.68
N GLU A 69 34.17 2.79 8.15
CA GLU A 69 35.03 1.72 7.63
C GLU A 69 35.63 2.05 6.27
N ALA A 70 34.90 2.75 5.40
CA ALA A 70 35.42 3.24 4.12
C ALA A 70 36.55 4.25 4.33
N ALA A 71 36.39 5.21 5.26
CA ALA A 71 37.44 6.17 5.60
C ALA A 71 38.69 5.49 6.21
N ALA A 72 38.51 4.40 6.94
CA ALA A 72 39.61 3.60 7.50
C ALA A 72 40.26 2.64 6.48
N GLY A 73 39.67 2.49 5.28
CA GLY A 73 40.12 1.52 4.27
C GLY A 73 39.80 0.06 4.59
N ASN A 74 38.88 -0.18 5.54
CA ASN A 74 38.49 -1.52 6.00
C ASN A 74 37.30 -2.12 5.22
N LEU A 75 36.57 -1.28 4.49
CA LEU A 75 35.41 -1.68 3.69
C LEU A 75 35.44 -0.92 2.36
N THR A 76 35.40 -1.65 1.25
CA THR A 76 35.21 -1.04 -0.07
C THR A 76 33.73 -0.94 -0.42
N ARG A 77 33.40 -0.05 -1.36
CA ARG A 77 32.05 0.08 -1.91
C ARG A 77 31.49 -1.24 -2.46
N GLU A 78 32.31 -1.99 -3.20
CA GLU A 78 31.91 -3.29 -3.75
C GLU A 78 31.67 -4.34 -2.66
N GLN A 79 32.47 -4.36 -1.59
CA GLN A 79 32.23 -5.24 -0.45
C GLN A 79 30.93 -4.88 0.30
N ALA A 80 30.63 -3.59 0.42
CA ALA A 80 29.36 -3.14 1.00
C ALA A 80 28.17 -3.56 0.13
N LYS A 81 28.27 -3.40 -1.19
CA LYS A 81 27.25 -3.86 -2.16
C LYS A 81 27.06 -5.37 -2.09
N GLU A 82 28.13 -6.15 -2.06
CA GLU A 82 28.07 -7.62 -1.93
C GLU A 82 27.32 -8.06 -0.65
N LEU A 83 27.60 -7.41 0.49
CA LEU A 83 26.90 -7.68 1.74
C LEU A 83 25.41 -7.34 1.67
N LEU A 84 25.05 -6.24 1.01
CA LEU A 84 23.65 -5.88 0.78
C LEU A 84 22.98 -6.86 -0.18
N CYS A 85 23.64 -7.30 -1.24
CA CYS A 85 23.14 -8.35 -2.12
C CYS A 85 22.85 -9.65 -1.35
N CYS A 86 23.77 -10.06 -0.47
CA CYS A 86 23.55 -11.19 0.41
C CYS A 86 22.31 -11.00 1.28
N PHE A 87 22.14 -9.82 1.89
CA PHE A 87 20.98 -9.51 2.72
C PHE A 87 19.66 -9.56 1.93
N TRP A 88 19.62 -8.99 0.72
CA TRP A 88 18.46 -9.07 -0.18
C TRP A 88 18.08 -10.53 -0.46
N ILE A 89 19.06 -11.37 -0.83
CA ILE A 89 18.86 -12.80 -1.06
C ILE A 89 18.37 -13.51 0.22
N LYS A 90 18.88 -13.13 1.40
CA LYS A 90 18.44 -13.71 2.68
C LYS A 90 16.96 -13.43 2.95
N VAL A 91 16.49 -12.21 2.72
CA VAL A 91 15.07 -11.85 2.87
C VAL A 91 14.22 -12.58 1.82
N ASN A 92 14.66 -12.64 0.56
CA ASN A 92 13.95 -13.34 -0.51
C ASN A 92 13.78 -14.85 -0.27
N ASN A 93 14.67 -15.46 0.52
CA ASN A 93 14.55 -16.85 0.92
C ASN A 93 13.44 -17.11 1.95
N GLN A 94 12.77 -16.08 2.48
CA GLN A 94 11.69 -16.21 3.47
C GLN A 94 10.35 -15.84 2.81
N PRO A 95 9.52 -16.83 2.42
CA PRO A 95 8.16 -16.55 2.01
C PRO A 95 7.29 -16.26 3.25
N ALA A 96 6.21 -15.50 3.04
CA ALA A 96 5.14 -15.44 4.01
C ALA A 96 4.64 -16.85 4.34
N PRO A 97 4.42 -17.20 5.62
CA PRO A 97 3.89 -18.50 5.98
C PRO A 97 2.55 -18.81 5.27
N PRO A 98 2.22 -20.10 5.02
CA PRO A 98 1.07 -20.45 4.20
C PRO A 98 -0.26 -19.85 4.68
N LYS A 99 -0.94 -19.13 3.78
CA LYS A 99 -2.25 -18.52 4.02
C LYS A 99 -3.36 -19.42 3.42
N VAL A 100 -4.54 -19.46 4.05
CA VAL A 100 -5.73 -20.17 3.53
C VAL A 100 -6.99 -19.33 3.67
N GLY A 101 -8.06 -19.69 2.97
CA GLY A 101 -9.37 -19.04 3.12
C GLY A 101 -9.35 -17.56 2.72
N ILE A 102 -9.92 -16.70 3.56
CA ILE A 102 -9.99 -15.25 3.30
C ILE A 102 -8.61 -14.61 3.33
N THR A 103 -7.71 -15.07 4.20
CA THR A 103 -6.34 -14.55 4.30
C THR A 103 -5.54 -14.72 3.00
N ALA A 104 -5.70 -15.86 2.32
CA ALA A 104 -5.09 -16.08 1.01
C ALA A 104 -5.74 -15.24 -0.11
N ARG A 105 -6.98 -14.79 0.07
CA ARG A 105 -7.69 -13.95 -0.91
C ARG A 105 -7.36 -12.47 -0.75
N GLU A 106 -7.12 -12.01 0.47
CA GLU A 106 -6.70 -10.62 0.75
C GLU A 106 -5.20 -10.39 0.56
N SER A 107 -4.37 -11.44 0.73
CA SER A 107 -2.92 -11.41 0.55
C SER A 107 -2.44 -12.68 -0.17
N GLY A 108 -2.79 -12.80 -1.45
CA GLY A 108 -2.48 -13.96 -2.29
C GLY A 108 -1.07 -13.93 -2.87
N THR A 109 -0.04 -13.92 -2.02
CA THR A 109 1.37 -13.81 -2.42
C THR A 109 2.31 -14.52 -1.43
N TYR A 110 3.47 -14.93 -1.93
CA TYR A 110 4.61 -15.38 -1.11
C TYR A 110 5.41 -14.22 -0.51
N ASN A 111 5.21 -12.99 -0.99
CA ASN A 111 5.82 -11.81 -0.42
C ASN A 111 5.33 -11.60 1.03
N ASP A 112 6.25 -11.36 1.96
CA ASP A 112 5.98 -11.11 3.38
C ASP A 112 6.22 -9.65 3.77
N PHE A 113 6.23 -8.75 2.78
CA PHE A 113 6.14 -7.30 2.94
C PHE A 113 7.22 -6.68 3.83
N THR A 114 8.43 -7.25 3.84
CA THR A 114 9.62 -6.59 4.39
C THR A 114 10.00 -5.42 3.50
N ASN A 115 9.66 -4.19 3.91
CA ASN A 115 9.87 -2.95 3.17
C ASN A 115 11.10 -2.18 3.69
N ILE A 116 12.00 -1.84 2.77
CA ILE A 116 13.18 -1.00 3.02
C ILE A 116 12.89 0.40 2.54
N ASN A 117 13.12 1.38 3.40
CA ASN A 117 12.99 2.80 3.08
C ASN A 117 14.39 3.34 2.75
N ILE A 118 14.50 4.05 1.63
CA ILE A 118 15.76 4.58 1.10
C ILE A 118 15.62 6.08 0.87
N GLY A 119 16.56 6.87 1.38
CA GLY A 119 16.55 8.33 1.33
C GLY A 119 15.72 8.94 2.45
N GLY A 120 14.79 9.83 2.09
CA GLY A 120 13.95 10.53 3.05
C GLY A 120 14.70 11.66 3.77
N ILE A 121 14.47 11.78 5.07
CA ILE A 121 15.05 12.85 5.89
C ILE A 121 15.67 12.27 7.17
N THR A 122 16.62 13.00 7.75
CA THR A 122 17.25 12.63 9.03
C THR A 122 16.37 13.00 10.23
N PRO A 123 16.67 12.51 11.44
CA PRO A 123 15.97 12.91 12.68
C PRO A 123 15.99 14.44 12.92
N GLU A 124 17.05 15.11 12.49
CA GLU A 124 17.20 16.57 12.55
C GLU A 124 16.39 17.29 11.46
N GLY A 125 15.91 16.56 10.46
CA GLY A 125 15.13 17.06 9.33
C GLY A 125 15.98 17.54 8.16
N HIS A 126 17.20 17.04 8.00
CA HIS A 126 18.01 17.27 6.80
C HIS A 126 17.74 16.19 5.74
N ASP A 127 18.30 16.34 4.54
CA ASP A 127 18.32 15.27 3.54
C ASP A 127 18.98 14.00 4.11
N GLY A 128 18.30 12.86 3.95
CA GLY A 128 18.75 11.55 4.45
C GLY A 128 19.54 10.72 3.43
N VAL A 129 19.70 11.20 2.19
CA VAL A 129 20.42 10.46 1.14
C VAL A 129 21.91 10.36 1.45
N SER A 130 22.45 9.15 1.30
CA SER A 130 23.87 8.83 1.50
C SER A 130 24.41 7.94 0.36
N GLU A 131 25.71 7.63 0.39
CA GLU A 131 26.31 6.66 -0.55
C GLU A 131 25.64 5.28 -0.44
N VAL A 132 25.25 4.86 0.77
CA VAL A 132 24.53 3.60 0.99
C VAL A 132 23.18 3.60 0.26
N SER A 133 22.50 4.75 0.19
CA SER A 133 21.24 4.91 -0.55
C SER A 133 21.43 4.61 -2.05
N TYR A 134 22.52 5.07 -2.66
CA TYR A 134 22.85 4.76 -4.05
C TYR A 134 23.23 3.29 -4.26
N ILE A 135 24.04 2.71 -3.35
CA ILE A 135 24.38 1.29 -3.39
C ILE A 135 23.11 0.42 -3.34
N MET A 136 22.12 0.77 -2.50
CA MET A 136 20.86 0.02 -2.45
C MET A 136 20.05 0.11 -3.75
N LEU A 137 20.05 1.26 -4.45
CA LEU A 137 19.42 1.35 -5.77
C LEU A 137 20.10 0.45 -6.80
N GLU A 138 21.43 0.33 -6.76
CA GLU A 138 22.18 -0.60 -7.61
C GLU A 138 21.86 -2.06 -7.28
N VAL A 139 21.74 -2.41 -5.99
CA VAL A 139 21.34 -3.78 -5.58
C VAL A 139 19.97 -4.14 -6.15
N ILE A 140 19.02 -3.21 -6.15
CA ILE A 140 17.67 -3.42 -6.72
C ILE A 140 17.76 -3.65 -8.22
N GLU A 141 18.54 -2.84 -8.95
CA GLU A 141 18.76 -2.97 -10.41
C GLU A 141 19.61 -4.19 -10.80
N GLU A 142 20.44 -4.73 -9.91
CA GLU A 142 21.26 -5.90 -10.22
C GLU A 142 20.52 -7.22 -9.93
N LEU A 143 19.77 -7.29 -8.83
CA LEU A 143 19.19 -8.56 -8.36
C LEU A 143 17.83 -8.88 -8.98
N HIS A 144 16.96 -7.88 -9.19
CA HIS A 144 15.61 -8.07 -9.73
C HIS A 144 14.80 -9.21 -9.06
N ILE A 145 14.87 -9.30 -7.73
CA ILE A 145 14.16 -10.31 -6.93
C ILE A 145 12.92 -9.74 -6.24
N LEU A 146 12.02 -10.63 -5.82
CA LEU A 146 10.72 -10.29 -5.24
C LEU A 146 10.80 -9.50 -3.93
N GLN A 147 11.73 -9.88 -3.05
CA GLN A 147 11.88 -9.32 -1.70
C GLN A 147 13.35 -8.98 -1.40
N PRO A 148 13.62 -8.05 -0.48
CA PRO A 148 12.70 -7.16 0.21
C PRO A 148 11.97 -6.21 -0.74
N GLY A 149 10.76 -5.78 -0.35
CA GLY A 149 10.15 -4.62 -0.96
C GLY A 149 11.03 -3.39 -0.73
N SER A 150 11.17 -2.54 -1.74
CA SER A 150 12.03 -1.34 -1.65
C SER A 150 11.25 -0.09 -2.00
N SER A 151 11.43 0.95 -1.22
CA SER A 151 10.78 2.25 -1.41
C SER A 151 11.77 3.40 -1.26
N VAL A 152 11.60 4.42 -2.10
CA VAL A 152 12.34 5.68 -2.00
C VAL A 152 11.47 6.75 -1.39
N HIS A 153 12.05 7.56 -0.53
CA HIS A 153 11.36 8.61 0.22
C HIS A 153 11.84 9.96 -0.30
N VAL A 154 10.94 10.73 -0.90
CA VAL A 154 11.25 11.96 -1.64
C VAL A 154 10.57 13.15 -0.96
N SER A 155 11.35 13.90 -0.21
CA SER A 155 10.97 15.19 0.39
C SER A 155 11.33 16.33 -0.56
N GLU A 156 10.83 17.54 -0.30
CA GLU A 156 11.33 18.79 -0.87
C GLU A 156 12.86 18.93 -0.74
N LYS A 157 13.47 18.30 0.26
CA LYS A 157 14.92 18.34 0.54
C LYS A 157 15.74 17.32 -0.24
N THR A 158 15.10 16.29 -0.79
CA THR A 158 15.80 15.23 -1.51
C THR A 158 16.49 15.81 -2.76
N PRO A 159 17.73 15.42 -3.10
CA PRO A 159 18.41 15.87 -4.31
C PRO A 159 17.74 15.32 -5.58
N ASP A 160 17.67 16.14 -6.64
CA ASP A 160 17.12 15.70 -7.94
C ASP A 160 17.93 14.54 -8.54
N GLU A 161 19.23 14.48 -8.27
CA GLU A 161 20.12 13.41 -8.74
C GLU A 161 19.69 12.04 -8.17
N PHE A 162 19.32 11.99 -6.89
CA PHE A 162 18.84 10.77 -6.25
C PHE A 162 17.47 10.35 -6.79
N LEU A 163 16.54 11.30 -6.96
CA LEU A 163 15.25 11.02 -7.59
C LEU A 163 15.41 10.49 -9.01
N GLN A 164 16.32 11.06 -9.80
CA GLN A 164 16.62 10.58 -11.14
C GLN A 164 17.24 9.17 -11.12
N ALA A 165 18.11 8.86 -10.17
CA ALA A 165 18.65 7.51 -9.98
C ALA A 165 17.52 6.51 -9.67
N ALA A 166 16.60 6.84 -8.77
CA ALA A 166 15.44 6.00 -8.48
C ALA A 166 14.55 5.81 -9.72
N CYS A 167 14.27 6.87 -10.48
CA CYS A 167 13.51 6.78 -11.73
C CYS A 167 14.20 5.89 -12.78
N LYS A 168 15.54 5.81 -12.81
CA LYS A 168 16.27 4.88 -13.68
C LYS A 168 16.04 3.42 -13.29
N VAL A 169 15.91 3.12 -11.99
CA VAL A 169 15.53 1.77 -11.54
C VAL A 169 14.07 1.48 -11.90
N ILE A 170 13.15 2.42 -11.61
CA ILE A 170 11.72 2.28 -11.94
C ILE A 170 11.50 1.97 -13.42
N ARG A 171 12.25 2.63 -14.33
CA ARG A 171 12.10 2.45 -15.79
C ARG A 171 12.34 1.01 -16.25
N GLN A 172 13.08 0.21 -15.50
CA GLN A 172 13.38 -1.19 -15.86
C GLN A 172 12.12 -2.06 -15.78
N GLY A 173 11.08 -1.62 -15.06
CA GLY A 173 9.78 -2.27 -15.04
C GLY A 173 9.67 -3.45 -14.08
N HIS A 174 10.63 -3.63 -13.17
CA HIS A 174 10.61 -4.70 -12.15
C HIS A 174 9.74 -4.37 -10.92
N GLY A 175 8.92 -3.30 -11.00
CA GLY A 175 7.94 -2.91 -9.97
C GLY A 175 8.51 -2.25 -8.71
N TYR A 176 9.82 -2.09 -8.59
CA TYR A 176 10.46 -1.33 -7.50
C TYR A 176 11.40 -0.25 -8.05
N PRO A 177 11.71 0.78 -7.24
CA PRO A 177 11.10 1.12 -5.96
C PRO A 177 9.71 1.76 -6.08
N SER A 178 8.89 1.69 -5.02
CA SER A 178 7.77 2.62 -4.86
C SER A 178 8.24 3.95 -4.27
N VAL A 179 7.41 5.00 -4.33
CA VAL A 179 7.82 6.35 -3.94
C VAL A 179 6.88 6.90 -2.87
N PHE A 180 7.43 7.43 -1.78
CA PHE A 180 6.68 8.04 -0.66
C PHE A 180 7.08 9.50 -0.43
N ASN A 181 6.16 10.25 0.15
CA ASN A 181 6.32 11.66 0.48
C ASN A 181 6.44 11.90 2.01
N PRO A 182 7.67 12.09 2.54
CA PRO A 182 7.89 12.42 3.94
C PRO A 182 7.19 13.68 4.41
N ASP A 183 7.05 14.67 3.54
CA ASP A 183 6.48 15.96 3.92
C ASP A 183 4.97 15.84 4.26
N VAL A 184 4.30 14.80 3.74
CA VAL A 184 2.88 14.49 4.00
C VAL A 184 2.75 13.52 5.17
N TYR A 185 3.43 12.38 5.15
CA TYR A 185 3.25 11.40 6.23
C TYR A 185 3.76 11.91 7.58
N MET A 186 4.74 12.81 7.62
CA MET A 186 5.12 13.45 8.88
C MET A 186 3.96 14.26 9.48
N GLN A 187 3.18 14.97 8.66
CA GLN A 187 2.04 15.75 9.14
C GLN A 187 0.95 14.83 9.71
N GLU A 188 0.74 13.69 9.06
CA GLU A 188 -0.14 12.63 9.54
C GLU A 188 0.33 12.09 10.91
N LEU A 189 1.59 11.70 11.04
CA LEU A 189 2.15 11.19 12.31
C LEU A 189 2.05 12.26 13.42
N LEU A 190 2.35 13.52 13.12
CA LEU A 190 2.19 14.64 14.05
C LEU A 190 0.73 14.82 14.49
N ARG A 191 -0.23 14.73 13.57
CA ARG A 191 -1.67 14.78 13.86
C ARG A 191 -2.09 13.67 14.80
N GLN A 192 -1.50 12.49 14.66
CA GLN A 192 -1.72 11.33 15.54
C GLN A 192 -0.95 11.40 16.87
N GLY A 193 -0.28 12.52 17.18
CA GLY A 193 0.37 12.76 18.46
C GLY A 193 1.82 12.28 18.56
N LYS A 194 2.45 11.88 17.44
CA LYS A 194 3.87 11.55 17.44
C LYS A 194 4.71 12.79 17.66
N SER A 195 5.87 12.64 18.29
CA SER A 195 6.80 13.77 18.43
C SER A 195 7.40 14.14 17.07
N PRO A 196 7.84 15.39 16.84
CA PRO A 196 8.48 15.77 15.59
C PRO A 196 9.69 14.92 15.22
N ARG A 197 10.45 14.45 16.22
CA ARG A 197 11.58 13.56 16.00
C ARG A 197 11.11 12.18 15.55
N ASP A 198 10.15 11.59 16.27
CA ASP A 198 9.65 10.25 15.97
C ASP A 198 8.92 10.20 14.62
N ALA A 199 8.28 11.30 14.20
CA ALA A 199 7.68 11.45 12.89
C ALA A 199 8.73 11.47 11.75
N ARG A 200 9.88 12.11 11.97
CA ARG A 200 10.98 12.15 10.98
C ARG A 200 11.73 10.84 10.86
N GLU A 201 11.89 10.14 11.98
CA GLU A 201 12.46 8.79 12.04
C GLU A 201 11.48 7.71 11.52
N GLY A 202 10.21 8.06 11.37
CA GLY A 202 9.18 7.20 10.81
C GLY A 202 9.31 7.02 9.30
N GLY A 203 8.43 6.20 8.75
CA GLY A 203 8.40 5.89 7.33
C GLY A 203 7.34 4.85 7.02
N CYS A 204 7.49 4.17 5.88
CA CYS A 204 6.56 3.13 5.43
C CYS A 204 7.02 1.72 5.83
N SER A 205 6.14 0.93 6.41
CA SER A 205 6.29 -0.53 6.46
C SER A 205 5.29 -1.21 5.55
N GLY A 206 5.45 -2.51 5.32
CA GLY A 206 4.43 -3.29 4.62
C GLY A 206 4.24 -2.80 3.19
N CYS A 207 3.02 -2.36 2.88
CA CYS A 207 2.62 -1.83 1.58
C CYS A 207 2.80 -0.31 1.48
N ILE A 208 2.04 0.45 2.28
CA ILE A 208 1.98 1.93 2.25
C ILE A 208 1.79 2.56 3.63
N GLU A 209 1.73 1.74 4.67
CA GLU A 209 1.40 2.10 6.03
C GLU A 209 2.55 2.85 6.68
N VAL A 210 2.27 4.01 7.25
CA VAL A 210 3.29 4.80 7.93
C VAL A 210 3.17 4.72 9.44
N GLY A 211 4.32 4.77 10.11
CA GLY A 211 4.40 4.67 11.58
C GLY A 211 5.70 5.20 12.13
N ALA A 212 5.74 5.43 13.44
CA ALA A 212 6.95 5.76 14.17
C ALA A 212 7.78 4.48 14.43
N PHE A 213 8.78 4.24 13.57
CA PHE A 213 9.59 3.03 13.59
C PHE A 213 10.27 2.77 14.93
N GLY A 214 10.19 1.51 15.38
CA GLY A 214 10.72 1.05 16.67
C GLY A 214 9.96 1.57 17.89
N LYS A 215 8.87 2.35 17.72
CA LYS A 215 8.18 3.08 18.80
C LYS A 215 6.67 2.89 18.78
N GLU A 216 6.12 2.25 17.75
CA GLU A 216 4.67 2.17 17.54
C GLU A 216 4.17 0.74 17.29
N ALA A 217 3.00 0.44 17.86
CA ALA A 217 2.13 -0.64 17.40
C ALA A 217 0.98 -0.07 16.57
N PHE A 218 1.14 -0.05 15.24
CA PHE A 218 0.19 0.50 14.28
C PHE A 218 -0.57 -0.62 13.56
N LEU A 219 -1.54 -1.21 14.24
CA LEU A 219 -2.13 -2.49 13.82
C LEU A 219 -3.23 -2.32 12.76
N LEU A 220 -3.08 -3.03 11.65
CA LEU A 220 -4.09 -3.18 10.61
C LEU A 220 -5.14 -4.21 11.05
N THR A 221 -6.42 -3.82 11.07
CA THR A 221 -7.50 -4.68 11.60
C THR A 221 -8.40 -5.29 10.52
N GLY A 222 -7.93 -5.25 9.26
CA GLY A 222 -8.55 -5.84 8.09
C GLY A 222 -9.32 -4.84 7.24
N TYR A 223 -9.58 -5.24 6.00
CA TYR A 223 -10.11 -4.34 4.97
C TYR A 223 -11.62 -4.02 5.13
N LEU A 224 -12.05 -2.91 4.54
CA LEU A 224 -13.44 -2.47 4.40
C LEU A 224 -13.78 -2.29 2.91
N ASN A 225 -14.77 -3.05 2.44
CA ASN A 225 -15.27 -2.97 1.07
C ASN A 225 -16.27 -1.81 0.94
N VAL A 226 -15.78 -0.61 0.59
CA VAL A 226 -16.62 0.60 0.53
C VAL A 226 -17.72 0.50 -0.53
N PRO A 227 -17.46 0.00 -1.76
CA PRO A 227 -18.51 -0.25 -2.76
C PRO A 227 -19.60 -1.21 -2.28
N LYS A 228 -19.26 -2.23 -1.47
CA LYS A 228 -20.26 -3.15 -0.90
C LYS A 228 -21.22 -2.45 0.06
N VAL A 229 -20.75 -1.44 0.79
CA VAL A 229 -21.62 -0.61 1.64
C VAL A 229 -22.69 0.08 0.79
N LEU A 230 -22.32 0.60 -0.39
CA LEU A 230 -23.28 1.18 -1.32
C LEU A 230 -24.22 0.11 -1.90
N GLU A 231 -23.73 -1.06 -2.30
CA GLU A 231 -24.58 -2.16 -2.79
C GLU A 231 -25.63 -2.59 -1.76
N VAL A 232 -25.23 -2.73 -0.50
CA VAL A 232 -26.13 -3.04 0.63
C VAL A 232 -27.13 -1.89 0.86
N THR A 233 -26.69 -0.63 0.71
CA THR A 233 -27.58 0.55 0.76
C THR A 233 -28.66 0.47 -0.32
N LEU A 234 -28.26 0.18 -1.56
CA LEU A 234 -29.14 0.07 -2.73
C LEU A 234 -30.07 -1.16 -2.68
N ASN A 235 -29.87 -2.05 -1.71
CA ASN A 235 -30.70 -3.20 -1.42
C ASN A 235 -31.31 -3.15 0.00
N ASN A 236 -31.41 -1.95 0.58
CA ASN A 236 -32.06 -1.68 1.88
C ASN A 236 -31.53 -2.58 3.04
N GLY A 237 -30.21 -2.79 3.05
CA GLY A 237 -29.50 -3.57 4.07
C GLY A 237 -29.33 -5.05 3.76
N ILE A 238 -29.88 -5.54 2.64
CA ILE A 238 -29.69 -6.92 2.18
C ILE A 238 -28.45 -6.99 1.29
N ASP A 239 -27.62 -8.00 1.50
CA ASP A 239 -26.58 -8.37 0.54
C ASP A 239 -27.22 -9.20 -0.59
N PRO A 240 -27.26 -8.71 -1.83
CA PRO A 240 -27.89 -9.43 -2.94
C PRO A 240 -27.16 -10.73 -3.32
N VAL A 241 -25.89 -10.89 -2.94
CA VAL A 241 -25.10 -12.10 -3.25
C VAL A 241 -25.46 -13.24 -2.30
N SER A 242 -25.58 -12.97 -1.00
CA SER A 242 -25.94 -13.99 0.00
C SER A 242 -27.43 -14.07 0.32
N GLY A 243 -28.22 -13.05 -0.02
CA GLY A 243 -29.63 -12.91 0.34
C GLY A 243 -29.87 -12.55 1.82
N ASN A 244 -28.81 -12.36 2.60
CA ASN A 244 -28.91 -12.09 4.04
C ASN A 244 -29.02 -10.59 4.34
N GLN A 245 -29.71 -10.26 5.43
CA GLN A 245 -29.67 -8.91 6.01
C GLN A 245 -28.31 -8.71 6.70
N VAL A 246 -27.42 -7.94 6.08
CA VAL A 246 -26.06 -7.67 6.60
C VAL A 246 -25.89 -6.23 7.10
N GLY A 247 -26.75 -5.32 6.65
CA GLY A 247 -26.82 -3.93 7.07
C GLY A 247 -28.14 -3.58 7.74
N ILE A 248 -28.37 -2.30 7.97
CA ILE A 248 -29.63 -1.77 8.53
C ILE A 248 -30.62 -1.43 7.42
N ARG A 249 -31.90 -1.24 7.75
CA ARG A 249 -32.90 -0.79 6.77
C ARG A 249 -32.87 0.74 6.66
N THR A 250 -32.25 1.25 5.61
CA THR A 250 -32.07 2.69 5.38
C THR A 250 -33.15 3.35 4.51
N GLY A 251 -34.12 2.56 4.05
CA GLY A 251 -35.20 2.99 3.16
C GLY A 251 -35.09 2.31 1.80
N ASN A 252 -36.23 2.21 1.10
CA ASN A 252 -36.26 1.68 -0.26
C ASN A 252 -35.64 2.72 -1.22
N PRO A 253 -34.55 2.40 -1.93
CA PRO A 253 -33.90 3.38 -2.80
C PRO A 253 -34.78 3.90 -3.94
N ARG A 254 -35.77 3.11 -4.35
CA ARG A 254 -36.76 3.51 -5.37
C ARG A 254 -37.69 4.64 -4.90
N GLU A 255 -37.75 4.91 -3.60
CA GLU A 255 -38.57 5.96 -3.00
C GLU A 255 -37.78 7.25 -2.73
N PHE A 256 -36.46 7.25 -2.90
CA PHE A 256 -35.65 8.45 -2.73
C PHE A 256 -35.93 9.45 -3.85
N THR A 257 -36.23 10.68 -3.45
CA THR A 257 -36.55 11.78 -4.38
C THR A 257 -35.38 12.72 -4.59
N ARG A 258 -34.39 12.69 -3.69
CA ARG A 258 -33.21 13.56 -3.71
C ARG A 258 -31.93 12.75 -3.52
N TYR A 259 -30.86 13.16 -4.20
CA TYR A 259 -29.53 12.55 -4.04
C TYR A 259 -29.05 12.57 -2.58
N SER A 260 -29.40 13.61 -1.81
CA SER A 260 -29.08 13.71 -0.39
C SER A 260 -29.67 12.56 0.44
N GLU A 261 -30.88 12.08 0.11
CA GLU A 261 -31.54 10.98 0.82
C GLU A 261 -30.80 9.66 0.59
N LEU A 262 -30.39 9.40 -0.67
CA LEU A 262 -29.53 8.26 -1.00
C LEU A 262 -28.20 8.34 -0.26
N TYR A 263 -27.56 9.51 -0.26
CA TYR A 263 -26.26 9.68 0.39
C TYR A 263 -26.36 9.53 1.91
N GLU A 264 -27.41 10.06 2.54
CA GLU A 264 -27.68 9.86 3.96
C GLU A 264 -27.93 8.38 4.31
N ALA A 265 -28.61 7.64 3.42
CA ALA A 265 -28.78 6.19 3.56
C ALA A 265 -27.42 5.46 3.50
N PHE A 266 -26.56 5.83 2.54
CA PHE A 266 -25.19 5.30 2.45
C PHE A 266 -24.38 5.58 3.71
N LEU A 267 -24.43 6.82 4.22
CA LEU A 267 -23.72 7.23 5.43
C LEU A 267 -24.21 6.47 6.67
N LYS A 268 -25.52 6.22 6.79
CA LYS A 268 -26.08 5.39 7.88
C LYS A 268 -25.57 3.95 7.81
N GLN A 269 -25.49 3.35 6.63
CA GLN A 269 -24.92 2.01 6.47
C GLN A 269 -23.43 1.99 6.81
N LEU A 270 -22.66 2.97 6.32
CA LEU A 270 -21.23 3.09 6.57
C LEU A 270 -20.95 3.11 8.07
N ASN A 271 -21.62 4.00 8.81
CA ASN A 271 -21.46 4.12 10.27
C ASN A 271 -21.81 2.81 11.00
N PHE A 272 -22.91 2.15 10.62
CA PHE A 272 -23.29 0.87 11.22
C PHE A 272 -22.23 -0.23 11.03
N ILE A 273 -21.67 -0.33 9.82
CA ILE A 273 -20.66 -1.34 9.47
C ILE A 273 -19.34 -1.03 10.17
N VAL A 274 -18.89 0.23 10.16
CA VAL A 274 -17.65 0.66 10.82
C VAL A 274 -17.73 0.46 12.34
N ASP A 275 -18.82 0.87 12.98
CA ASP A 275 -19.01 0.67 14.44
C ASP A 275 -19.04 -0.83 14.80
N THR A 276 -19.58 -1.67 13.92
CA THR A 276 -19.55 -3.13 14.10
C THR A 276 -18.13 -3.68 13.97
N LYS A 277 -17.39 -3.25 12.94
CA LYS A 277 -15.99 -3.64 12.73
C LYS A 277 -15.12 -3.26 13.92
N ILE A 278 -15.19 -2.02 14.41
CA ILE A 278 -14.39 -1.54 15.54
C ILE A 278 -14.64 -2.37 16.81
N ARG A 279 -15.90 -2.69 17.12
CA ARG A 279 -16.23 -3.54 18.28
C ARG A 279 -15.60 -4.92 18.19
N VAL A 280 -15.63 -5.52 17.00
CA VAL A 280 -15.02 -6.83 16.75
C VAL A 280 -13.49 -6.75 16.81
N SER A 281 -12.89 -5.74 16.17
CA SER A 281 -11.44 -5.51 16.21
C SER A 281 -10.93 -5.33 17.65
N ASN A 282 -11.63 -4.53 18.46
CA ASN A 282 -11.27 -4.34 19.87
C ASN A 282 -11.34 -5.65 20.69
N TYR A 283 -12.33 -6.51 20.41
CA TYR A 283 -12.38 -7.83 21.03
C TYR A 283 -11.18 -8.70 20.62
N ILE A 284 -10.85 -8.74 19.32
CA ILE A 284 -9.72 -9.51 18.77
C ILE A 284 -8.39 -9.01 19.35
N ASP A 285 -8.17 -7.70 19.42
CA ASP A 285 -6.97 -7.10 19.99
C ASP A 285 -6.74 -7.56 21.45
N ARG A 286 -7.82 -7.64 22.25
CA ARG A 286 -7.72 -8.19 23.61
C ARG A 286 -7.40 -9.68 23.66
N MET A 287 -7.80 -10.44 22.64
CA MET A 287 -7.44 -11.86 22.53
C MET A 287 -5.95 -12.01 22.22
N PHE A 288 -5.41 -11.25 21.27
CA PHE A 288 -3.96 -11.25 20.99
C PHE A 288 -3.15 -10.87 22.23
N ALA A 289 -3.49 -9.76 22.88
CA ALA A 289 -2.81 -9.31 24.10
C ALA A 289 -2.83 -10.35 25.24
N ARG A 290 -3.81 -11.26 25.26
CA ARG A 290 -3.95 -12.29 26.30
C ARG A 290 -3.31 -13.62 25.94
N TYR A 291 -3.43 -14.04 24.68
CA TYR A 291 -3.12 -15.41 24.25
C TYR A 291 -1.89 -15.51 23.34
N ALA A 292 -1.43 -14.41 22.77
CA ALA A 292 -0.26 -14.36 21.89
C ALA A 292 0.60 -13.11 22.17
N PRO A 293 1.11 -12.93 23.42
CA PRO A 293 2.10 -11.88 23.68
C PRO A 293 3.37 -12.12 22.87
N ALA A 294 4.08 -11.05 22.50
CA ALA A 294 5.29 -11.04 21.69
C ALA A 294 6.50 -10.52 22.52
N PRO A 295 7.02 -11.31 23.48
CA PRO A 295 8.08 -10.85 24.36
C PRO A 295 9.41 -10.52 23.65
N PHE A 296 9.79 -11.26 22.61
CA PHE A 296 10.99 -10.97 21.81
C PHE A 296 10.83 -9.67 21.02
N LEU A 297 9.68 -9.46 20.35
CA LEU A 297 9.40 -8.17 19.73
C LEU A 297 9.43 -7.03 20.76
N SER A 298 8.87 -7.26 21.94
CA SER A 298 8.82 -6.27 23.02
C SER A 298 10.20 -5.80 23.50
N VAL A 299 11.26 -6.63 23.41
CA VAL A 299 12.60 -6.19 23.85
C VAL A 299 13.31 -5.27 22.85
N VAL A 300 12.86 -5.22 21.60
CA VAL A 300 13.43 -4.37 20.54
C VAL A 300 12.56 -3.18 20.16
N ILE A 301 11.45 -2.96 20.88
CA ILE A 301 10.54 -1.82 20.70
C ILE A 301 10.62 -0.90 21.92
N GLU A 302 10.78 0.40 21.66
CA GLU A 302 10.91 1.41 22.70
C GLU A 302 9.69 1.43 23.65
N ASP A 303 9.96 1.75 24.90
CA ASP A 303 9.02 1.88 26.01
C ASP A 303 8.31 0.60 26.48
N CYS A 304 8.38 -0.52 25.76
CA CYS A 304 7.85 -1.81 26.24
C CYS A 304 8.52 -2.25 27.56
N ILE A 305 9.86 -2.20 27.61
CA ILE A 305 10.64 -2.57 28.80
C ILE A 305 10.37 -1.61 29.96
N SER A 306 10.42 -0.29 29.71
CA SER A 306 10.26 0.72 30.76
C SER A 306 8.84 0.72 31.35
N LYS A 307 7.81 0.40 30.54
CA LYS A 307 6.43 0.22 31.00
C LYS A 307 6.14 -1.16 31.59
N GLY A 308 7.04 -2.14 31.41
CA GLY A 308 6.80 -3.53 31.79
C GLY A 308 5.58 -4.13 31.09
N ARG A 309 5.37 -3.78 29.82
CA ARG A 309 4.19 -4.17 29.03
C ARG A 309 4.60 -4.72 27.67
N ASP A 310 3.90 -5.77 27.26
CA ASP A 310 4.04 -6.41 25.95
C ASP A 310 3.59 -5.50 24.79
N TYR A 311 4.18 -5.71 23.62
CA TYR A 311 3.89 -5.03 22.36
C TYR A 311 2.38 -4.96 22.07
N TYR A 312 1.66 -6.10 22.12
CA TYR A 312 0.23 -6.14 21.82
C TYR A 312 -0.66 -5.63 22.95
N ASN A 313 -0.08 -5.32 24.12
CA ASN A 313 -0.81 -4.84 25.30
C ASN A 313 -0.42 -3.42 25.72
N GLY A 314 -0.05 -2.56 24.77
CA GLY A 314 0.20 -1.13 25.04
C GLY A 314 1.61 -0.84 25.56
N GLY A 315 2.59 -1.71 25.26
CA GLY A 315 4.00 -1.49 25.54
C GLY A 315 4.63 -0.33 24.76
N PRO A 316 4.48 -0.26 23.42
CA PRO A 316 5.15 0.75 22.60
C PRO A 316 4.74 2.17 22.97
N ARG A 317 5.56 3.16 22.60
CA ARG A 317 5.27 4.58 22.84
C ARG A 317 3.90 4.98 22.30
N TYR A 318 3.62 4.57 21.05
CA TYR A 318 2.39 4.85 20.31
C TYR A 318 1.65 3.55 19.98
N ASN A 319 0.32 3.57 19.93
CA ASN A 319 -0.51 2.37 19.85
C ASN A 319 -1.78 2.59 19.02
N THR A 320 -1.63 2.79 17.72
CA THR A 320 -2.74 3.06 16.81
C THR A 320 -3.38 1.78 16.25
N ASN A 321 -4.59 1.91 15.69
CA ASN A 321 -5.22 0.89 14.86
C ASN A 321 -5.66 1.49 13.53
N TYR A 322 -5.72 0.66 12.48
CA TYR A 322 -6.18 1.08 11.17
C TYR A 322 -7.30 0.18 10.64
N ILE A 323 -8.19 0.81 9.87
CA ILE A 323 -9.14 0.13 8.98
C ILE A 323 -8.74 0.47 7.56
N GLN A 324 -8.38 -0.56 6.78
CA GLN A 324 -7.96 -0.37 5.40
C GLN A 324 -9.18 -0.31 4.47
N CYS A 325 -9.51 0.85 3.95
CA CYS A 325 -10.63 1.05 3.06
C CYS A 325 -10.21 0.85 1.60
N THR A 326 -11.08 0.20 0.83
CA THR A 326 -10.80 -0.14 -0.58
C THR A 326 -11.98 0.24 -1.47
N GLY A 327 -11.70 0.62 -2.72
CA GLY A 327 -12.72 0.84 -3.75
C GLY A 327 -13.20 2.29 -3.89
N LEU A 328 -12.33 3.28 -3.61
CA LEU A 328 -12.70 4.70 -3.66
C LEU A 328 -13.21 5.12 -5.05
N GLY A 329 -12.51 4.76 -6.12
CA GLY A 329 -12.96 5.02 -7.49
C GLY A 329 -14.32 4.38 -7.78
N THR A 330 -14.47 3.09 -7.48
CA THR A 330 -15.71 2.36 -7.79
C THR A 330 -16.95 2.94 -7.07
N VAL A 331 -16.84 3.30 -5.79
CA VAL A 331 -17.96 3.90 -5.06
C VAL A 331 -18.24 5.33 -5.52
N THR A 332 -17.20 6.12 -5.78
CA THR A 332 -17.32 7.51 -6.27
C THR A 332 -18.03 7.55 -7.60
N ASP A 333 -17.56 6.76 -8.57
CA ASP A 333 -18.13 6.73 -9.92
C ASP A 333 -19.57 6.21 -9.89
N SER A 334 -19.88 5.26 -9.00
CA SER A 334 -21.25 4.75 -8.85
C SER A 334 -22.20 5.81 -8.28
N LEU A 335 -21.73 6.59 -7.32
CA LEU A 335 -22.47 7.73 -6.78
C LEU A 335 -22.62 8.85 -7.80
N SER A 336 -21.60 9.09 -8.63
CA SER A 336 -21.63 10.05 -9.75
C SER A 336 -22.70 9.67 -10.78
N VAL A 337 -22.78 8.39 -11.18
CA VAL A 337 -23.85 7.89 -12.08
C VAL A 337 -25.23 8.16 -11.49
N LEU A 338 -25.43 7.81 -10.22
CA LEU A 338 -26.73 7.99 -9.57
C LEU A 338 -27.11 9.47 -9.46
N LYS A 339 -26.16 10.33 -9.04
CA LYS A 339 -26.36 11.78 -8.95
C LYS A 339 -26.79 12.34 -10.32
N LYS A 340 -25.97 12.11 -11.34
CA LYS A 340 -26.17 12.67 -12.68
C LYS A 340 -27.40 12.11 -13.38
N HIS A 341 -27.49 10.79 -13.54
CA HIS A 341 -28.48 10.18 -14.43
C HIS A 341 -29.85 9.94 -13.77
N VAL A 342 -29.93 9.83 -12.43
CA VAL A 342 -31.21 9.63 -11.73
C VAL A 342 -31.76 10.92 -11.16
N PHE A 343 -30.93 11.75 -10.52
CA PHE A 343 -31.42 12.89 -9.75
C PHE A 343 -31.30 14.23 -10.49
N GLU A 344 -30.28 14.44 -11.33
CA GLU A 344 -30.05 15.72 -12.01
C GLU A 344 -30.65 15.74 -13.43
N GLU A 345 -30.12 14.91 -14.33
CA GLU A 345 -30.55 14.88 -15.73
C GLU A 345 -31.75 13.96 -15.98
N GLN A 346 -32.05 13.07 -15.03
CA GLN A 346 -33.19 12.12 -15.10
C GLN A 346 -33.22 11.27 -16.38
N ASN A 347 -32.06 10.97 -16.95
CA ASN A 347 -31.90 10.11 -18.12
C ASN A 347 -32.46 8.69 -17.89
N PHE A 348 -32.38 8.18 -16.66
CA PHE A 348 -32.88 6.88 -16.27
C PHE A 348 -33.56 6.95 -14.90
N SER A 349 -34.64 6.18 -14.70
CA SER A 349 -35.23 6.04 -13.36
C SER A 349 -34.32 5.22 -12.45
N MET A 350 -34.44 5.42 -11.13
CA MET A 350 -33.78 4.58 -10.13
C MET A 350 -34.11 3.10 -10.37
N ASP A 351 -35.38 2.79 -10.65
CA ASP A 351 -35.86 1.43 -10.93
C ASP A 351 -35.10 0.78 -12.09
N ARG A 352 -34.95 1.48 -13.22
CA ARG A 352 -34.24 0.97 -14.39
C ARG A 352 -32.76 0.72 -14.11
N ILE A 353 -32.08 1.62 -13.38
CA ILE A 353 -30.66 1.42 -13.03
C ILE A 353 -30.52 0.21 -12.10
N LEU A 354 -31.35 0.10 -11.06
CA LEU A 354 -31.27 -1.02 -10.11
C LEU A 354 -31.59 -2.36 -10.77
N ASP A 355 -32.57 -2.40 -11.66
CA ASP A 355 -32.92 -3.60 -12.43
C ASP A 355 -31.80 -4.00 -13.41
N ALA A 356 -31.19 -3.01 -14.09
CA ALA A 356 -30.04 -3.26 -14.94
C ALA A 356 -28.86 -3.81 -14.13
N VAL A 357 -28.54 -3.21 -12.99
CA VAL A 357 -27.48 -3.68 -12.09
C VAL A 357 -27.77 -5.09 -11.57
N ALA A 358 -28.99 -5.38 -11.12
CA ALA A 358 -29.38 -6.70 -10.63
C ALA A 358 -29.28 -7.80 -11.70
N LYS A 359 -29.50 -7.44 -12.97
CA LYS A 359 -29.36 -8.32 -14.14
C LYS A 359 -27.96 -8.28 -14.76
N ASN A 360 -26.97 -7.69 -14.08
CA ASN A 360 -25.62 -7.58 -14.60
C ASN A 360 -25.53 -6.89 -15.98
N PHE A 361 -26.43 -5.92 -16.22
CA PHE A 361 -26.65 -5.19 -17.47
C PHE A 361 -27.10 -6.04 -18.67
N GLU A 362 -27.58 -7.27 -18.46
CA GLU A 362 -28.16 -8.09 -19.52
C GLU A 362 -29.37 -7.37 -20.18
N GLY A 363 -29.27 -7.14 -21.49
CA GLY A 363 -30.28 -6.38 -22.26
C GLY A 363 -30.24 -4.86 -22.08
N GLU A 364 -29.34 -4.32 -21.25
CA GLU A 364 -29.25 -2.89 -20.90
C GLU A 364 -27.89 -2.27 -21.30
N GLU A 365 -27.25 -2.78 -22.35
CA GLU A 365 -25.94 -2.27 -22.81
C GLU A 365 -26.00 -0.80 -23.24
N PHE A 366 -27.13 -0.33 -23.77
CA PHE A 366 -27.32 1.10 -24.06
C PHE A 366 -27.20 1.95 -22.79
N LEU A 367 -27.84 1.52 -21.69
CA LEU A 367 -27.75 2.22 -20.41
C LEU A 367 -26.31 2.17 -19.91
N ARG A 368 -25.68 0.98 -19.93
CA ARG A 368 -24.30 0.78 -19.47
C ARG A 368 -23.30 1.66 -20.22
N GLN A 369 -23.37 1.69 -21.56
CA GLN A 369 -22.51 2.54 -22.38
C GLN A 369 -22.81 4.03 -22.18
N THR A 370 -24.05 4.39 -21.91
CA THR A 370 -24.38 5.80 -21.59
C THR A 370 -23.70 6.22 -20.30
N VAL A 371 -23.82 5.45 -19.21
CA VAL A 371 -23.21 5.84 -17.93
C VAL A 371 -21.68 5.84 -17.99
N LEU A 372 -21.06 4.88 -18.69
CA LEU A 372 -19.59 4.82 -18.84
C LEU A 372 -19.01 6.02 -19.61
N ASN A 373 -19.73 6.52 -20.62
CA ASN A 373 -19.19 7.54 -21.53
C ASN A 373 -19.77 8.95 -21.30
N ARG A 374 -20.83 9.08 -20.48
CA ARG A 374 -21.54 10.36 -20.24
C ARG A 374 -21.62 10.74 -18.77
N THR A 375 -20.95 10.04 -17.87
CA THR A 375 -20.79 10.42 -16.45
C THR A 375 -19.37 10.95 -16.18
N PRO A 376 -19.19 12.00 -15.38
CA PRO A 376 -17.86 12.39 -14.89
C PRO A 376 -17.36 11.34 -13.87
N PHE A 377 -16.16 10.80 -14.09
CA PHE A 377 -15.53 9.84 -13.20
C PHE A 377 -14.26 10.38 -12.57
N PHE A 378 -13.95 9.88 -11.36
CA PHE A 378 -12.80 10.26 -10.57
C PHE A 378 -11.48 9.96 -11.30
N GLY A 379 -10.48 10.83 -11.14
CA GLY A 379 -9.17 10.67 -11.78
C GLY A 379 -9.01 11.41 -13.11
N ASN A 380 -9.92 12.33 -13.43
CA ASN A 380 -9.91 13.11 -14.68
C ASN A 380 -9.78 14.62 -14.45
N ASP A 381 -9.37 15.04 -13.25
CA ASP A 381 -9.40 16.43 -12.80
C ASP A 381 -10.77 17.10 -13.04
N ASN A 382 -11.83 16.37 -12.68
CA ASN A 382 -13.20 16.81 -12.84
C ASN A 382 -13.83 17.03 -11.47
N ASP A 383 -14.08 18.30 -11.13
CA ASP A 383 -14.59 18.67 -9.79
C ASP A 383 -15.91 17.99 -9.44
N GLU A 384 -16.80 17.71 -10.40
CA GLU A 384 -18.08 17.05 -10.11
C GLU A 384 -17.91 15.64 -9.53
N ALA A 385 -16.93 14.89 -10.05
CA ALA A 385 -16.59 13.55 -9.55
C ALA A 385 -15.63 13.60 -8.36
N ASP A 386 -14.65 14.49 -8.40
CA ASP A 386 -13.64 14.62 -7.35
C ASP A 386 -14.25 15.13 -6.03
N GLU A 387 -15.25 16.02 -6.06
CA GLU A 387 -15.99 16.43 -4.87
C GLU A 387 -16.74 15.26 -4.22
N ILE A 388 -17.21 14.28 -5.01
CA ILE A 388 -17.84 13.06 -4.50
C ILE A 388 -16.76 12.18 -3.82
N ALA A 389 -15.59 12.03 -4.44
CA ALA A 389 -14.46 11.30 -3.84
C ALA A 389 -14.03 11.94 -2.51
N GLN A 390 -13.87 13.28 -2.48
CA GLN A 390 -13.55 14.03 -1.28
C GLN A 390 -14.58 13.81 -0.18
N ARG A 391 -15.87 13.84 -0.53
CA ARG A 391 -16.95 13.61 0.44
C ARG A 391 -16.90 12.19 1.01
N VAL A 392 -16.77 11.16 0.15
CA VAL A 392 -16.64 9.77 0.60
C VAL A 392 -15.41 9.58 1.48
N TYR A 393 -14.27 10.14 1.10
CA TYR A 393 -13.04 10.08 1.89
C TYR A 393 -13.20 10.76 3.26
N ALA A 394 -13.81 11.96 3.30
CA ALA A 394 -14.09 12.67 4.54
C ALA A 394 -15.07 11.91 5.44
N ASP A 395 -16.09 11.26 4.89
CA ASP A 395 -17.06 10.48 5.64
C ASP A 395 -16.47 9.15 6.16
N LEU A 396 -15.57 8.51 5.40
CA LEU A 396 -14.77 7.38 5.89
C LEU A 396 -13.89 7.80 7.07
N PHE A 397 -13.21 8.94 6.92
CA PHE A 397 -12.39 9.52 7.99
C PHE A 397 -13.24 9.79 9.24
N ALA A 398 -14.36 10.49 9.11
CA ALA A 398 -15.25 10.82 10.22
C ALA A 398 -15.85 9.58 10.91
N ALA A 399 -16.09 8.50 10.17
CA ALA A 399 -16.61 7.26 10.73
C ALA A 399 -15.55 6.47 11.54
N ILE A 400 -14.26 6.61 11.21
CA ILE A 400 -13.17 5.76 11.72
C ILE A 400 -12.25 6.50 12.71
N ASP A 401 -11.77 7.68 12.32
CA ASP A 401 -10.73 8.42 13.02
C ASP A 401 -11.18 8.82 14.44
N GLY A 402 -10.30 8.65 15.42
CA GLY A 402 -10.57 9.02 16.82
C GLY A 402 -11.42 8.03 17.61
N LYS A 403 -11.96 6.98 17.00
CA LYS A 403 -12.68 5.91 17.72
C LYS A 403 -11.71 5.15 18.63
N PRO A 404 -12.06 4.86 19.90
CA PRO A 404 -11.10 4.33 20.86
C PRO A 404 -10.69 2.88 20.55
N ASN A 405 -9.42 2.58 20.77
CA ASN A 405 -8.90 1.22 20.80
C ASN A 405 -8.67 0.72 22.23
N THR A 406 -8.17 -0.51 22.35
CA THR A 406 -7.97 -1.17 23.66
C THR A 406 -6.59 -0.95 24.28
N ARG A 407 -5.74 -0.13 23.64
CA ARG A 407 -4.35 0.16 24.04
C ARG A 407 -4.13 1.61 24.48
N GLY A 408 -5.19 2.44 24.52
CA GLY A 408 -5.17 3.80 25.05
C GLY A 408 -5.08 4.90 24.00
N GLU A 409 -5.19 4.57 22.71
CA GLU A 409 -5.30 5.53 21.61
C GLU A 409 -6.53 5.21 20.74
N CYS A 410 -6.48 5.48 19.45
CA CYS A 410 -7.63 5.39 18.55
C CYS A 410 -7.35 4.67 17.23
N PHE A 411 -8.44 4.43 16.51
CA PHE A 411 -8.45 4.00 15.12
C PHE A 411 -8.22 5.20 14.19
N HIS A 412 -7.60 4.93 13.05
CA HIS A 412 -7.35 5.86 11.95
C HIS A 412 -7.74 5.22 10.61
N LEU A 413 -8.05 6.06 9.63
CA LEU A 413 -8.32 5.66 8.25
C LEU A 413 -7.02 5.21 7.58
N ASN A 414 -7.06 4.19 6.73
CA ASN A 414 -5.99 3.88 5.78
C ASN A 414 -6.62 3.48 4.43
N MET A 415 -6.00 3.80 3.28
CA MET A 415 -6.54 3.52 1.94
C MET A 415 -5.59 2.65 1.10
N LEU A 416 -5.60 1.34 1.32
CA LEU A 416 -4.93 0.35 0.46
C LEU A 416 -5.80 -0.88 0.17
N SER A 417 -5.32 -1.74 -0.72
CA SER A 417 -6.07 -2.92 -1.15
C SER A 417 -5.31 -4.24 -1.20
N THR A 418 -3.97 -4.27 -1.27
CA THR A 418 -3.18 -5.50 -1.53
C THR A 418 -3.81 -6.32 -2.68
N THR A 419 -4.37 -7.51 -2.44
CA THR A 419 -5.17 -8.24 -3.45
C THR A 419 -6.67 -8.27 -3.11
N CYS A 420 -7.06 -7.66 -2.00
CA CYS A 420 -8.42 -7.69 -1.45
C CYS A 420 -9.45 -7.03 -2.38
N HIS A 421 -9.08 -6.03 -3.18
CA HIS A 421 -9.96 -5.43 -4.19
C HIS A 421 -10.50 -6.43 -5.23
N ILE A 422 -9.77 -7.52 -5.50
CA ILE A 422 -10.24 -8.59 -6.38
C ILE A 422 -11.27 -9.47 -5.65
N TYR A 423 -10.95 -9.89 -4.42
CA TYR A 423 -11.87 -10.66 -3.60
C TYR A 423 -13.17 -9.89 -3.34
N PHE A 424 -13.07 -8.62 -2.98
CA PHE A 424 -14.18 -7.71 -2.78
C PHE A 424 -15.04 -7.56 -4.02
N GLY A 425 -14.43 -7.49 -5.20
CA GLY A 425 -15.14 -7.53 -6.47
C GLY A 425 -15.92 -8.83 -6.70
N LYS A 426 -15.31 -9.98 -6.38
CA LYS A 426 -15.92 -11.32 -6.51
C LYS A 426 -17.14 -11.55 -5.64
N VAL A 427 -17.23 -10.86 -4.50
CA VAL A 427 -18.37 -10.95 -3.57
C VAL A 427 -19.38 -9.82 -3.76
N MET A 428 -19.41 -9.20 -4.94
CA MET A 428 -20.33 -8.15 -5.32
C MET A 428 -21.05 -8.46 -6.64
N GLY A 429 -22.30 -8.01 -6.73
CA GLY A 429 -23.03 -7.88 -7.99
C GLY A 429 -22.43 -6.76 -8.85
N ALA A 430 -23.13 -6.37 -9.92
CA ALA A 430 -22.70 -5.23 -10.73
C ALA A 430 -22.84 -3.93 -9.94
N THR A 431 -22.18 -2.85 -10.36
CA THR A 431 -22.31 -1.53 -9.71
C THR A 431 -22.77 -0.44 -10.69
N PRO A 432 -23.43 0.62 -10.21
CA PRO A 432 -23.97 1.68 -11.07
C PRO A 432 -22.96 2.32 -12.03
N ASN A 433 -21.66 2.34 -11.69
CA ASN A 433 -20.60 2.81 -12.60
C ASN A 433 -20.37 1.93 -13.85
N GLY A 434 -21.20 0.91 -14.10
CA GLY A 434 -21.09 0.05 -15.28
C GLY A 434 -20.13 -1.13 -15.12
N ARG A 435 -19.54 -1.31 -13.92
CA ARG A 435 -18.72 -2.48 -13.59
C ARG A 435 -19.63 -3.71 -13.46
N PHE A 436 -19.26 -4.79 -14.16
CA PHE A 436 -19.98 -6.07 -14.10
C PHE A 436 -19.80 -6.80 -12.77
N ALA A 437 -20.75 -7.66 -12.42
CA ALA A 437 -20.68 -8.55 -11.26
C ALA A 437 -19.41 -9.41 -11.26
N GLY A 438 -18.83 -9.60 -10.09
CA GLY A 438 -17.63 -10.42 -9.92
C GLY A 438 -16.30 -9.83 -10.39
N LYS A 439 -16.30 -8.69 -11.11
CA LYS A 439 -15.07 -7.98 -11.52
C LYS A 439 -14.38 -7.30 -10.33
N SER A 440 -13.07 -7.07 -10.40
CA SER A 440 -12.35 -6.33 -9.36
C SER A 440 -12.92 -4.93 -9.14
N ILE A 441 -12.93 -4.44 -7.89
CA ILE A 441 -13.15 -3.01 -7.61
C ILE A 441 -11.82 -2.24 -7.77
N SER A 442 -11.89 -0.90 -7.81
CA SER A 442 -10.69 -0.05 -7.92
C SER A 442 -9.70 -0.32 -6.76
N ASP A 443 -8.41 -0.38 -7.07
CA ASP A 443 -7.35 -0.58 -6.09
C ASP A 443 -7.02 0.72 -5.33
N GLY A 444 -6.69 0.62 -4.04
CA GLY A 444 -6.31 1.77 -3.21
C GLY A 444 -7.21 3.00 -3.40
N THR A 445 -6.57 4.12 -3.72
CA THR A 445 -7.18 5.39 -4.16
C THR A 445 -6.99 5.64 -5.66
N SER A 446 -6.64 4.61 -6.44
CA SER A 446 -6.53 4.70 -7.90
C SER A 446 -7.92 4.92 -8.53
N PRO A 447 -7.99 5.57 -9.70
CA PRO A 447 -9.21 5.61 -10.51
C PRO A 447 -9.77 4.20 -10.80
N SER A 448 -11.07 4.10 -11.10
CA SER A 448 -11.63 2.84 -11.58
C SER A 448 -10.98 2.42 -12.91
N HIS A 449 -10.92 1.11 -13.19
CA HIS A 449 -10.34 0.57 -14.41
C HIS A 449 -10.91 1.25 -15.67
N GLY A 450 -10.05 1.92 -16.44
CA GLY A 450 -10.40 2.61 -17.69
C GLY A 450 -11.19 3.91 -17.52
N ALA A 451 -11.38 4.40 -16.29
CA ALA A 451 -12.11 5.65 -16.03
C ALA A 451 -11.24 6.90 -16.24
N ASP A 452 -9.94 6.81 -15.99
CA ASP A 452 -8.95 7.87 -16.23
C ASP A 452 -8.62 7.97 -17.73
N THR A 453 -9.10 9.03 -18.37
CA THR A 453 -8.98 9.26 -19.81
C THR A 453 -8.26 10.58 -20.15
N HIS A 454 -7.83 11.34 -19.14
CA HIS A 454 -7.15 12.63 -19.26
C HIS A 454 -5.66 12.58 -18.89
N GLY A 455 -5.09 11.36 -18.81
CA GLY A 455 -3.67 11.11 -18.58
C GLY A 455 -3.24 11.20 -17.11
N PRO A 456 -1.96 10.85 -16.83
CA PRO A 456 -1.46 10.68 -15.46
C PRO A 456 -1.44 11.99 -14.66
N SER A 457 -1.27 13.12 -15.35
CA SER A 457 -1.29 14.45 -14.72
C SER A 457 -2.67 14.80 -14.14
N ALA A 458 -3.76 14.41 -14.83
CA ALA A 458 -5.11 14.62 -14.32
C ALA A 458 -5.41 13.70 -13.12
N VAL A 459 -4.92 12.46 -13.16
CA VAL A 459 -5.04 11.51 -12.03
C VAL A 459 -4.37 12.06 -10.78
N VAL A 460 -3.11 12.52 -10.88
CA VAL A 460 -2.42 13.08 -9.71
C VAL A 460 -3.12 14.34 -9.19
N HIS A 461 -3.67 15.19 -10.08
CA HIS A 461 -4.40 16.38 -9.66
C HIS A 461 -5.70 16.03 -8.92
N SER A 462 -6.50 15.10 -9.44
CA SER A 462 -7.68 14.56 -8.73
C SER A 462 -7.32 14.00 -7.36
N LEU A 463 -6.23 13.22 -7.24
CA LEU A 463 -5.83 12.69 -5.94
C LEU A 463 -5.39 13.80 -4.97
N THR A 464 -4.72 14.86 -5.43
CA THR A 464 -4.28 15.96 -4.55
C THR A 464 -5.43 16.79 -3.97
N LYS A 465 -6.67 16.59 -4.44
CA LYS A 465 -7.87 17.16 -3.81
C LYS A 465 -8.24 16.42 -2.51
N LEU A 466 -7.73 15.20 -2.31
CA LEU A 466 -7.87 14.47 -1.05
C LEU A 466 -6.83 14.98 -0.05
N ASP A 467 -7.24 15.22 1.20
CA ASP A 467 -6.29 15.52 2.26
C ASP A 467 -5.63 14.22 2.76
N HIS A 468 -4.48 13.92 2.17
CA HIS A 468 -3.71 12.71 2.46
C HIS A 468 -3.20 12.66 3.92
N THR A 469 -3.08 13.81 4.61
CA THR A 469 -2.63 13.88 6.01
C THR A 469 -3.64 13.30 7.01
N LEU A 470 -4.85 13.02 6.54
CA LEU A 470 -5.94 12.45 7.32
C LEU A 470 -5.95 10.90 7.34
N SER A 471 -5.14 10.24 6.51
CA SER A 471 -5.07 8.77 6.48
C SER A 471 -3.69 8.27 6.84
N GLY A 472 -3.60 7.05 7.38
CA GLY A 472 -2.42 6.19 7.55
C GLY A 472 -1.60 5.88 6.30
N GLY A 473 -1.90 6.57 5.21
CA GLY A 473 -1.42 6.33 3.86
C GLY A 473 -2.52 6.00 2.86
N THR A 474 -2.26 6.40 1.62
CA THR A 474 -3.09 6.14 0.43
C THR A 474 -2.27 5.53 -0.69
N LEU A 475 -2.85 4.60 -1.45
CA LEU A 475 -2.15 3.90 -2.52
C LEU A 475 -2.60 4.35 -3.92
N LEU A 476 -1.66 4.89 -4.72
CA LEU A 476 -1.85 5.17 -6.14
C LEU A 476 -0.99 4.27 -7.02
N ASN A 477 -1.64 3.53 -7.93
CA ASN A 477 -1.00 2.83 -9.03
C ASN A 477 -1.05 3.67 -10.32
N GLN A 478 0.06 3.69 -11.06
CA GLN A 478 0.10 4.19 -12.43
C GLN A 478 0.80 3.17 -13.33
N ARG A 479 0.35 3.06 -14.57
CA ARG A 479 0.95 2.15 -15.55
C ARG A 479 1.30 2.92 -16.83
N PHE A 480 2.53 2.73 -17.29
CA PHE A 480 3.09 3.40 -18.46
C PHE A 480 3.59 2.39 -19.48
N LEU A 481 3.50 2.77 -20.76
CA LEU A 481 4.19 2.05 -21.82
C LEU A 481 5.72 2.15 -21.65
N PRO A 482 6.48 1.06 -21.84
CA PRO A 482 7.95 1.10 -21.80
C PRO A 482 8.55 2.11 -22.80
N SER A 483 7.87 2.36 -23.92
CA SER A 483 8.30 3.35 -24.92
C SER A 483 8.36 4.79 -24.40
N LEU A 484 7.63 5.11 -23.34
CA LEU A 484 7.57 6.45 -22.76
C LEU A 484 8.81 6.82 -21.95
N LEU A 485 9.53 5.85 -21.39
CA LEU A 485 10.65 6.08 -20.49
C LEU A 485 12.02 5.70 -21.09
N ARG A 486 12.11 5.64 -22.43
CA ARG A 486 13.32 5.16 -23.12
C ARG A 486 14.52 6.11 -23.05
N ARG A 487 14.30 7.42 -23.00
CA ARG A 487 15.38 8.43 -23.10
C ARG A 487 15.61 9.07 -21.74
N GLU A 488 16.82 9.55 -21.50
CA GLU A 488 17.18 10.25 -20.25
C GLU A 488 16.25 11.45 -19.95
N LYS A 489 15.81 12.20 -20.97
CA LYS A 489 14.84 13.29 -20.77
C LYS A 489 13.46 12.82 -20.28
N ASP A 490 13.09 11.57 -20.56
CA ASP A 490 11.83 10.99 -20.13
C ASP A 490 11.89 10.60 -18.64
N ILE A 491 13.08 10.22 -18.14
CA ILE A 491 13.35 10.00 -16.70
C ILE A 491 13.17 11.29 -15.91
N VAL A 492 13.63 12.42 -16.46
CA VAL A 492 13.41 13.74 -15.86
C VAL A 492 11.91 14.06 -15.75
N LYS A 493 11.11 13.73 -16.78
CA LYS A 493 9.65 13.94 -16.74
C LYS A 493 8.97 13.09 -15.67
N LEU A 494 9.35 11.81 -15.53
CA LEU A 494 8.84 10.96 -14.45
C LEU A 494 9.17 11.54 -13.07
N GLY A 495 10.41 12.01 -12.89
CA GLY A 495 10.81 12.72 -11.67
C GLY A 495 9.99 13.99 -11.42
N GLN A 496 9.67 14.76 -12.46
CA GLN A 496 8.80 15.95 -12.36
C GLN A 496 7.36 15.61 -12.00
N LEU A 497 6.80 14.52 -12.52
CA LEU A 497 5.47 14.03 -12.14
C LEU A 497 5.42 13.70 -10.64
N ILE A 498 6.41 12.92 -10.16
CA ILE A 498 6.56 12.57 -8.74
C ILE A 498 6.68 13.82 -7.87
N ARG A 499 7.61 14.72 -8.21
CA ARG A 499 7.80 16.00 -7.49
C ARG A 499 6.53 16.83 -7.43
N THR A 500 5.81 16.91 -8.54
CA THR A 500 4.59 17.70 -8.63
C THR A 500 3.50 17.10 -7.75
N TYR A 501 3.27 15.78 -7.85
CA TYR A 501 2.30 15.08 -7.01
C TYR A 501 2.59 15.29 -5.52
N PHE A 502 3.86 15.15 -5.10
CA PHE A 502 4.26 15.29 -3.70
C PHE A 502 4.22 16.73 -3.20
N LYS A 503 4.63 17.70 -4.03
CA LYS A 503 4.50 19.12 -3.70
C LYS A 503 3.03 19.55 -3.52
N LEU A 504 2.12 18.90 -4.23
CA LEU A 504 0.68 19.12 -4.12
C LEU A 504 0.01 18.30 -2.99
N GLY A 505 0.80 17.60 -2.15
CA GLY A 505 0.28 16.90 -0.98
C GLY A 505 -0.02 15.42 -1.19
N GLY A 506 0.38 14.82 -2.32
CA GLY A 506 0.26 13.38 -2.54
C GLY A 506 1.11 12.54 -1.59
N HIS A 507 0.60 11.37 -1.16
CA HIS A 507 1.28 10.48 -0.21
C HIS A 507 2.28 9.51 -0.85
N HIS A 508 1.81 8.75 -1.84
CA HIS A 508 2.55 7.61 -2.40
C HIS A 508 2.13 7.36 -3.84
N ILE A 509 3.11 6.99 -4.67
CA ILE A 509 2.89 6.58 -6.07
C ILE A 509 3.85 5.44 -6.45
N GLN A 510 3.35 4.51 -7.25
CA GLN A 510 4.13 3.38 -7.77
C GLN A 510 3.76 3.08 -9.22
N PHE A 511 4.69 2.45 -9.94
CA PHE A 511 4.60 2.35 -11.40
C PHE A 511 4.73 0.91 -11.91
N ASN A 512 3.88 0.56 -12.87
CA ASN A 512 4.10 -0.55 -13.79
C ASN A 512 4.64 0.01 -15.12
N ILE A 513 5.81 -0.46 -15.55
CA ILE A 513 6.39 -0.10 -16.86
C ILE A 513 6.32 -1.33 -17.76
N VAL A 514 5.12 -1.63 -18.26
CA VAL A 514 4.85 -2.85 -19.04
C VAL A 514 3.63 -2.66 -19.94
N ASP A 515 3.73 -3.15 -21.17
CA ASP A 515 2.65 -3.07 -22.15
C ASP A 515 1.68 -4.26 -22.10
N THR A 516 0.46 -4.04 -22.59
CA THR A 516 -0.63 -5.02 -22.54
C THR A 516 -0.33 -6.25 -23.40
N ALA A 517 0.43 -6.07 -24.48
CA ALA A 517 0.80 -7.16 -25.36
C ALA A 517 1.74 -8.13 -24.63
N THR A 518 2.68 -7.62 -23.84
CA THR A 518 3.63 -8.38 -23.03
C THR A 518 2.90 -9.19 -21.97
N LEU A 519 1.98 -8.57 -21.22
CA LEU A 519 1.19 -9.29 -20.20
C LEU A 519 0.35 -10.41 -20.85
N LYS A 520 -0.32 -10.14 -21.98
CA LYS A 520 -1.09 -11.16 -22.70
C LYS A 520 -0.22 -12.24 -23.34
N ALA A 521 1.02 -11.93 -23.70
CA ALA A 521 1.99 -12.93 -24.17
C ALA A 521 2.43 -13.83 -23.02
N ALA A 522 2.71 -13.26 -21.84
CA ALA A 522 3.04 -14.02 -20.64
C ALA A 522 1.90 -14.95 -20.19
N GLN A 523 0.63 -14.54 -20.36
CA GLN A 523 -0.51 -15.44 -20.11
C GLN A 523 -0.56 -16.66 -21.05
N LYS A 524 -0.03 -16.52 -22.27
CA LYS A 524 -0.06 -17.59 -23.29
C LYS A 524 1.15 -18.51 -23.22
N CYS A 525 2.33 -17.94 -22.96
CA CYS A 525 3.63 -18.63 -22.93
C CYS A 525 4.37 -18.30 -21.62
N PRO A 526 3.84 -18.68 -20.44
CA PRO A 526 4.42 -18.28 -19.15
C PRO A 526 5.89 -18.72 -18.98
N GLU A 527 6.30 -19.82 -19.61
CA GLU A 527 7.66 -20.33 -19.59
C GLU A 527 8.72 -19.36 -20.14
N ASP A 528 8.32 -18.45 -21.05
CA ASP A 528 9.18 -17.43 -21.65
C ASP A 528 9.30 -16.17 -20.77
N TYR A 529 8.45 -16.05 -19.74
CA TYR A 529 8.30 -14.86 -18.90
C TYR A 529 8.43 -15.15 -17.39
N LYS A 530 9.24 -16.15 -17.02
CA LYS A 530 9.40 -16.59 -15.61
C LYS A 530 9.86 -15.49 -14.66
N ASP A 531 10.67 -14.56 -15.16
CA ASP A 531 11.23 -13.47 -14.37
C ASP A 531 10.43 -12.16 -14.49
N LEU A 532 9.24 -12.21 -15.13
CA LEU A 532 8.38 -11.02 -15.29
C LEU A 532 7.75 -10.64 -13.94
N LEU A 533 8.36 -9.66 -13.29
CA LEU A 533 7.80 -8.98 -12.12
C LEU A 533 6.86 -7.85 -12.55
N VAL A 534 5.73 -7.72 -11.85
CA VAL A 534 4.76 -6.64 -12.04
C VAL A 534 4.34 -6.08 -10.69
N ARG A 535 3.95 -4.81 -10.66
CA ARG A 535 3.42 -4.15 -9.46
C ARG A 535 1.95 -4.48 -9.27
N MET A 536 1.59 -5.00 -8.09
CA MET A 536 0.20 -5.18 -7.66
C MET A 536 -0.28 -3.91 -6.94
N ALA A 537 -0.55 -3.98 -5.64
CA ALA A 537 -0.91 -2.84 -4.81
C ALA A 537 -0.06 -2.85 -3.54
N GLY A 538 1.09 -2.16 -3.57
CA GLY A 538 1.98 -1.97 -2.42
C GLY A 538 3.14 -2.96 -2.40
N TYR A 539 3.15 -3.91 -3.34
CA TYR A 539 4.21 -4.88 -3.53
C TYR A 539 4.29 -5.30 -5.02
N SER A 540 5.40 -5.92 -5.40
CA SER A 540 5.57 -6.58 -6.70
C SER A 540 5.44 -8.09 -6.55
N ASP A 541 5.03 -8.79 -7.61
CA ASP A 541 5.02 -10.26 -7.66
C ASP A 541 5.38 -10.78 -9.07
N TYR A 542 5.75 -12.05 -9.16
CA TYR A 542 5.92 -12.72 -10.45
C TYR A 542 4.56 -12.89 -11.10
N PHE A 543 4.43 -12.38 -12.33
CA PHE A 543 3.16 -12.44 -13.07
C PHE A 543 2.67 -13.88 -13.27
N ASN A 544 3.58 -14.84 -13.35
CA ASN A 544 3.27 -16.27 -13.49
C ASN A 544 2.71 -16.91 -12.21
N ASP A 545 3.04 -16.38 -11.04
CA ASP A 545 2.56 -16.90 -9.76
C ASP A 545 1.14 -16.37 -9.43
N MET A 546 0.69 -15.39 -10.20
CA MET A 546 -0.65 -14.82 -10.09
C MET A 546 -1.71 -15.71 -10.73
N ASN A 547 -2.87 -15.79 -10.08
CA ASN A 547 -4.06 -16.38 -10.72
C ASN A 547 -4.61 -15.48 -11.84
N ALA A 548 -5.49 -16.03 -12.68
CA ALA A 548 -6.04 -15.33 -13.83
C ALA A 548 -6.75 -14.01 -13.48
N ASP A 549 -7.40 -13.91 -12.30
CA ASP A 549 -8.08 -12.68 -11.89
C ASP A 549 -7.09 -11.58 -11.50
N LEU A 550 -5.99 -11.93 -10.83
CA LEU A 550 -4.88 -11.02 -10.51
C LEU A 550 -4.22 -10.47 -11.78
N GLN A 551 -3.90 -11.36 -12.72
CA GLN A 551 -3.32 -10.97 -14.00
C GLN A 551 -4.25 -10.05 -14.78
N GLN A 552 -5.53 -10.40 -14.83
CA GLN A 552 -6.53 -9.62 -15.56
C GLN A 552 -6.74 -8.23 -14.95
N GLU A 553 -6.68 -8.11 -13.62
CA GLU A 553 -6.80 -6.82 -12.94
C GLU A 553 -5.69 -5.85 -13.36
N ILE A 554 -4.43 -6.30 -13.42
CA ILE A 554 -3.30 -5.46 -13.90
C ILE A 554 -3.48 -5.10 -15.38
N ILE A 555 -3.91 -6.05 -16.20
CA ILE A 555 -4.16 -5.83 -17.64
C ILE A 555 -5.25 -4.77 -17.85
N GLU A 556 -6.27 -4.74 -16.99
CA GLU A 556 -7.39 -3.79 -17.06
C GLU A 556 -7.05 -2.38 -16.54
N ARG A 557 -5.91 -2.20 -15.85
CA ARG A 557 -5.43 -0.86 -15.46
C ARG A 557 -5.06 -0.05 -16.70
N THR A 558 -5.40 1.23 -16.68
CA THR A 558 -5.15 2.18 -17.76
C THR A 558 -3.67 2.21 -18.14
N GLU A 559 -3.39 1.94 -19.40
CA GLU A 559 -2.07 2.02 -20.00
C GLU A 559 -1.86 3.44 -20.52
N ASN A 560 -1.06 4.23 -19.81
CA ASN A 560 -0.81 5.62 -20.20
C ASN A 560 0.19 5.68 -21.37
N GLU A 561 -0.19 6.42 -22.41
CA GLU A 561 0.60 6.66 -23.64
C GLU A 561 1.25 8.06 -23.69
N SER A 562 1.12 8.84 -22.62
CA SER A 562 1.76 10.16 -22.47
C SER A 562 2.07 10.45 -21.01
N LEU A 563 3.07 11.33 -20.80
CA LEU A 563 3.58 11.80 -19.51
C LEU A 563 3.46 13.32 -19.41
#